data_AF-A0A9E5YIQ5-F1
#
_entry.id   AF-A0A9E5YIQ5-F1
#
_cell.length_a   1.000
_cell.length_b   1.000
_cell.length_c   1.000
_cell.angle_alpha   90.00
_cell.angle_beta   90.00
_cell.angle_gamma   90.00
#
_symmetry.space_group_name_H-M   'P 1'
#
loop_
_entity.id
_entity.type
_entity.pdbx_description
1 polymer ?
#
loop_
_entity_poly.entity_id
_entity_poly.type
_entity_poly.pdbx_seq_one_letter_code
_entity_poly.pdbx_strand_id
1 'polypeptide(L)'
;MNPTEIERALEHCEFFERLEKSDISEIAGLCQVNTYEGGEYVFQQGDYGEYIYVVVQGRVHLVRHLDLGARKGEVVIEALGKGRVLGCWSTLLYLPHILMSSAACQKPTTTLAIKGADLRKIMNSNTGLGFNIMERLSFLLRDRIQAAYGAMEKI
;
A
#
# COMPACT_ATOMS: atom_id res chain seq x y z
N MET A 1 6.03 11.57 13.56
CA MET A 1 6.31 10.32 14.30
C MET A 1 7.80 10.22 14.49
N ASN A 2 8.26 9.70 15.63
CA ASN A 2 9.68 9.43 15.86
C ASN A 2 10.10 8.08 15.23
N PRO A 3 11.41 7.80 15.08
CA PRO A 3 11.88 6.56 14.44
C PRO A 3 11.33 5.27 15.09
N THR A 4 11.27 5.21 16.42
CA THR A 4 10.76 4.03 17.14
C THR A 4 9.27 3.77 16.88
N GLU A 5 8.47 4.82 16.69
CA GLU A 5 7.06 4.69 16.30
C GLU A 5 6.89 4.16 14.87
N ILE A 6 7.78 4.56 13.96
CA ILE A 6 7.80 4.08 12.57
C ILE A 6 8.17 2.60 12.56
N GLU A 7 9.25 2.21 13.22
CA GLU A 7 9.67 0.80 13.34
C GLU A 7 8.54 -0.06 13.89
N ARG A 8 7.91 0.35 15.00
CA ARG A 8 6.77 -0.38 15.58
C ARG A 8 5.58 -0.50 14.63
N ALA A 9 5.30 0.54 13.83
CA ALA A 9 4.23 0.49 12.85
C ALA A 9 4.54 -0.51 11.72
N LEU A 10 5.80 -0.61 11.31
CA LEU A 10 6.26 -1.61 10.34
C LEU A 10 6.26 -3.03 10.93
N GLU A 11 6.69 -3.23 12.17
CA GLU A 11 6.65 -4.53 12.87
C GLU A 11 5.21 -5.09 12.97
N HIS A 12 4.20 -4.22 13.07
CA HIS A 12 2.79 -4.61 13.11
C HIS A 12 2.10 -4.61 11.74
N CYS A 13 2.85 -4.35 10.67
CA CYS A 13 2.34 -4.41 9.31
C CYS A 13 2.38 -5.86 8.81
N GLU A 14 1.23 -6.39 8.36
CA GLU A 14 1.15 -7.77 7.87
C GLU A 14 2.12 -8.04 6.71
N PHE A 15 2.48 -7.02 5.94
CA PHE A 15 3.37 -7.14 4.80
C PHE A 15 4.84 -7.34 5.22
N PHE A 16 5.20 -7.01 6.46
CA PHE A 16 6.56 -7.07 6.99
C PHE A 16 6.74 -8.07 8.15
N GLU A 17 5.73 -8.90 8.44
CA GLU A 17 5.67 -9.83 9.60
C GLU A 17 6.85 -10.83 9.70
N ARG A 18 7.59 -11.08 8.61
CA ARG A 18 8.72 -12.03 8.56
C ARG A 18 10.10 -11.36 8.48
N LEU A 19 10.17 -10.04 8.65
CA LEU A 19 11.42 -9.31 8.57
C LEU A 19 12.11 -9.24 9.93
N GLU A 20 13.44 -9.28 9.92
CA GLU A 20 14.22 -9.13 11.14
C GLU A 20 14.19 -7.68 11.63
N LYS A 21 14.53 -7.44 12.89
CA LYS A 21 14.54 -6.07 13.45
C LYS A 21 15.50 -5.14 12.72
N SER A 22 16.65 -5.66 12.28
CA SER A 22 17.61 -4.89 11.48
C SER A 22 17.01 -4.45 10.15
N ASP A 23 16.29 -5.36 9.47
CA ASP A 23 15.61 -5.08 8.21
C ASP A 23 14.51 -4.02 8.41
N ILE A 24 13.73 -4.13 9.48
CA ILE A 24 12.70 -3.14 9.83
C ILE A 24 13.34 -1.77 10.08
N SER A 25 14.45 -1.70 10.79
CA SER A 25 15.15 -0.44 11.07
C SER A 25 15.68 0.21 9.79
N GLU A 26 16.21 -0.59 8.86
CA GLU A 26 16.65 -0.10 7.54
C GLU A 26 15.47 0.46 6.74
N ILE A 27 14.35 -0.26 6.67
CA ILE A 27 13.13 0.18 5.97
C ILE A 27 12.51 1.42 6.65
N ALA A 28 12.55 1.50 7.97
CA ALA A 28 12.07 2.66 8.73
C ALA A 28 12.82 3.94 8.33
N GLY A 29 14.12 3.83 8.05
CA GLY A 29 14.95 4.93 7.53
C GLY A 29 14.51 5.47 6.16
N LEU A 30 13.77 4.68 5.37
CA LEU A 30 13.22 5.10 4.07
C LEU A 30 11.82 5.73 4.16
N CYS A 31 11.17 5.65 5.33
CA CYS A 31 9.77 6.02 5.47
C CYS A 31 9.57 7.54 5.55
N GLN A 32 8.58 8.04 4.82
CA GLN A 32 8.05 9.39 4.96
C GLN A 32 6.66 9.33 5.60
N VAL A 33 6.42 10.17 6.61
CA VAL A 33 5.12 10.22 7.30
C VAL A 33 4.21 11.21 6.59
N ASN A 34 3.07 10.72 6.09
CA ASN A 34 2.06 11.56 5.46
C ASN A 34 0.76 11.54 6.26
N THR A 35 0.08 12.67 6.32
CA THR A 35 -1.21 12.83 7.02
C THR A 35 -2.25 13.39 6.06
N TYR A 36 -3.48 12.91 6.24
CA TYR A 36 -4.61 13.23 5.39
C TYR A 36 -5.87 13.43 6.24
N GLU A 37 -6.75 14.31 5.82
CA GLU A 37 -8.09 14.49 6.35
C GLU A 37 -9.10 13.49 5.73
N GLY A 38 -10.28 13.40 6.32
CA GLY A 38 -11.38 12.63 5.74
C GLY A 38 -11.85 13.25 4.41
N GLY A 39 -11.99 12.43 3.37
CA GLY A 39 -12.34 12.84 2.01
C GLY A 39 -11.13 13.08 1.10
N GLU A 40 -9.92 13.15 1.64
CA GLU A 40 -8.70 13.27 0.83
C GLU A 40 -8.26 11.95 0.22
N TYR A 41 -7.37 12.02 -0.76
CA TYR A 41 -6.81 10.86 -1.44
C TYR A 41 -5.33 10.70 -1.12
N VAL A 42 -4.90 9.49 -0.79
CA VAL A 42 -3.47 9.12 -0.74
C VAL A 42 -2.89 9.15 -2.15
N PHE A 43 -3.66 8.64 -3.11
CA PHE A 43 -3.42 8.71 -4.54
C PHE A 43 -4.73 8.51 -5.31
N GLN A 44 -4.74 8.89 -6.58
CA GLN A 44 -5.88 8.74 -7.47
C GLN A 44 -5.63 7.71 -8.56
N GLN A 45 -6.70 7.08 -9.02
CA GLN A 45 -6.69 6.21 -10.18
C GLN A 45 -6.16 6.98 -11.40
N GLY A 46 -5.19 6.41 -12.11
CA GLY A 46 -4.54 7.06 -13.24
C GLY A 46 -3.21 7.72 -12.88
N ASP A 47 -2.93 7.94 -11.59
CA ASP A 47 -1.65 8.48 -11.16
C ASP A 47 -0.50 7.51 -11.45
N TYR A 48 0.68 8.06 -11.70
CA TYR A 48 1.91 7.30 -11.77
C TYR A 48 2.35 6.90 -10.35
N GLY A 49 2.33 5.61 -10.06
CA GLY A 49 2.58 5.11 -8.72
C GLY A 49 4.04 4.73 -8.50
N GLU A 50 4.74 5.41 -7.59
CA GLU A 50 6.14 5.12 -7.22
C GLU A 50 6.31 4.62 -5.77
N TYR A 51 5.23 4.62 -5.00
CA TYR A 51 5.26 4.43 -3.56
C TYR A 51 4.35 3.29 -3.11
N ILE A 52 4.79 2.67 -2.02
CA ILE A 52 4.01 1.75 -1.20
C ILE A 52 3.70 2.48 0.10
N TYR A 53 2.48 2.30 0.60
CA TYR A 53 2.02 2.98 1.80
C TYR A 53 1.56 1.98 2.85
N VAL A 54 1.97 2.18 4.10
CA VAL A 54 1.44 1.47 5.27
C VAL A 54 0.48 2.39 6.00
N VAL A 55 -0.74 1.93 6.27
CA VAL A 55 -1.68 2.70 7.10
C VAL A 55 -1.29 2.54 8.57
N VAL A 56 -0.89 3.63 9.21
CA VAL A 56 -0.54 3.65 10.66
C VAL A 56 -1.80 3.87 11.50
N GLN A 57 -2.66 4.77 11.02
CA GLN A 57 -3.90 5.17 11.64
C GLN A 57 -4.87 5.62 10.56
N GLY A 58 -6.17 5.44 10.80
CA GLY A 58 -7.21 5.93 9.90
C GLY A 58 -8.01 4.81 9.25
N ARG A 59 -8.65 5.12 8.12
CA ARG A 59 -9.32 4.14 7.28
C ARG A 59 -9.30 4.62 5.84
N VAL A 60 -8.83 3.78 4.94
CA VAL A 60 -8.70 4.09 3.51
C VAL A 60 -9.54 3.10 2.72
N HIS A 61 -10.36 3.57 1.80
CA HIS A 61 -11.03 2.73 0.83
C HIS A 61 -10.22 2.71 -0.46
N LEU A 62 -9.92 1.52 -0.97
CA LEU A 62 -9.49 1.37 -2.35
C LEU A 62 -10.72 1.36 -3.24
N VAL A 63 -10.74 2.26 -4.20
CA VAL A 63 -11.92 2.60 -4.98
C VAL A 63 -11.58 2.54 -6.46
N ARG A 64 -12.37 1.81 -7.25
CA ARG A 64 -12.27 1.82 -8.71
C ARG A 64 -13.39 2.71 -9.27
N HIS A 65 -13.01 3.71 -10.04
CA HIS A 65 -13.95 4.48 -10.84
C HIS A 65 -14.18 3.76 -12.16
N LEU A 66 -15.44 3.54 -12.49
CA LEU A 66 -15.89 2.82 -13.69
C LEU A 66 -16.50 3.81 -14.67
N ASP A 67 -16.07 3.72 -15.92
CA ASP A 67 -16.73 4.40 -17.03
C ASP A 67 -17.77 3.45 -17.64
N LEU A 68 -19.05 3.75 -17.41
CA LEU A 68 -20.19 2.99 -17.92
C LEU A 68 -20.91 3.79 -19.02
N GLY A 69 -20.18 4.65 -19.75
CA GLY A 69 -20.71 5.51 -20.80
C GLY A 69 -21.48 6.69 -20.21
N ALA A 70 -22.82 6.65 -20.26
CA ALA A 70 -23.66 7.76 -19.79
C ALA A 70 -23.66 7.95 -18.26
N ARG A 71 -23.08 7.00 -17.50
CA ARG A 71 -22.99 7.06 -16.04
C ARG A 71 -21.56 6.79 -15.60
N LYS A 72 -21.13 7.51 -14.57
CA LYS A 72 -19.93 7.17 -13.81
C LYS A 72 -20.34 6.28 -12.65
N GLY A 73 -19.66 5.14 -12.52
CA GLY A 73 -19.82 4.22 -11.41
C GLY A 73 -18.62 4.29 -10.47
N GLU A 74 -18.83 3.90 -9.22
CA GLU A 74 -17.77 3.75 -8.24
C GLU A 74 -17.98 2.47 -7.46
N VAL A 75 -16.89 1.72 -7.24
CA VAL A 75 -16.90 0.50 -6.46
C VAL A 75 -15.77 0.51 -5.46
N VAL A 76 -16.10 0.25 -4.20
CA VAL A 76 -15.11 0.01 -3.15
C VAL A 76 -14.60 -1.42 -3.28
N ILE A 77 -13.33 -1.56 -3.66
CA ILE A 77 -12.64 -2.85 -3.76
C ILE A 77 -12.39 -3.41 -2.36
N GLU A 78 -11.85 -2.59 -1.46
CA GLU A 78 -11.49 -3.03 -0.11
C GLU A 78 -11.38 -1.83 0.84
N ALA A 79 -11.72 -2.05 2.11
CA ALA A 79 -11.50 -1.10 3.19
C ALA A 79 -10.28 -1.49 4.03
N LEU A 80 -9.31 -0.58 4.11
CA LEU A 80 -8.02 -0.77 4.77
C LEU A 80 -7.94 0.04 6.05
N GLY A 81 -7.47 -0.62 7.10
CA GLY A 81 -7.17 -0.01 8.39
C GLY A 81 -5.69 -0.10 8.74
N LYS A 82 -5.39 0.18 10.01
CA LYS A 82 -4.04 0.07 10.58
C LYS A 82 -3.36 -1.25 10.23
N GLY A 83 -2.08 -1.20 9.85
CA GLY A 83 -1.24 -2.35 9.54
C GLY A 83 -1.45 -2.94 8.14
N ARG A 84 -2.39 -2.40 7.35
CA ARG A 84 -2.60 -2.80 5.96
C ARG A 84 -1.77 -1.92 5.02
N VAL A 85 -1.42 -2.48 3.86
CA VAL A 85 -0.62 -1.80 2.82
C VAL A 85 -1.48 -1.46 1.60
N LEU A 86 -1.13 -0.39 0.90
CA LEU A 86 -1.68 0.05 -0.39
C LEU A 86 -0.59 0.67 -1.28
N GLY A 87 -0.93 1.00 -2.53
CA GLY A 87 -0.03 1.70 -3.45
C GLY A 87 0.36 0.87 -4.65
N CYS A 88 1.49 1.22 -5.27
CA CYS A 88 1.93 0.66 -6.53
C CYS A 88 2.96 -0.44 -6.31
N TRP A 89 2.51 -1.66 -6.07
CA TRP A 89 3.38 -2.79 -5.72
C TRP A 89 4.38 -3.17 -6.80
N SER A 90 4.01 -2.93 -8.05
CA SER A 90 4.84 -3.24 -9.21
C SER A 90 6.09 -2.37 -9.31
N THR A 91 6.21 -1.31 -8.50
CA THR A 91 7.48 -0.61 -8.30
C THR A 91 8.54 -1.53 -7.70
N LEU A 92 8.14 -2.56 -6.96
CA LEU A 92 9.05 -3.61 -6.48
C LEU A 92 9.54 -4.50 -7.63
N LEU A 93 8.96 -4.42 -8.82
CA LEU A 93 9.35 -5.17 -10.01
C LEU A 93 10.11 -4.32 -11.03
N TYR A 94 10.43 -3.06 -10.72
CA TYR A 94 11.14 -2.12 -11.61
C TYR A 94 10.38 -1.73 -12.88
N LEU A 95 9.05 -1.90 -12.88
CA LEU A 95 8.21 -1.52 -14.01
C LEU A 95 7.45 -0.21 -13.71
N PRO A 96 7.32 0.69 -14.70
CA PRO A 96 6.44 1.84 -14.60
C PRO A 96 4.99 1.36 -14.55
N HIS A 97 4.20 1.87 -13.60
CA HIS A 97 2.81 1.47 -13.49
C HIS A 97 1.88 2.62 -13.09
N ILE A 98 0.71 2.58 -13.71
CA ILE A 98 -0.41 3.43 -13.41
C ILE A 98 -1.23 2.78 -12.31
N LEU A 99 -1.65 3.58 -11.33
CA LEU A 99 -2.50 3.12 -10.25
C LEU A 99 -3.90 2.79 -10.77
N MET A 100 -4.30 1.54 -10.58
CA MET A 100 -5.56 0.99 -11.08
C MET A 100 -6.76 1.36 -10.19
N SER A 101 -6.55 2.01 -9.06
CA SER A 101 -7.60 2.46 -8.15
C SER A 101 -7.16 3.74 -7.45
N SER A 102 -8.12 4.45 -6.87
CA SER A 102 -7.91 5.55 -5.94
C SER A 102 -7.84 5.01 -4.51
N ALA A 103 -7.16 5.72 -3.63
CA ALA A 103 -7.09 5.43 -2.20
C ALA A 103 -7.69 6.59 -1.40
N ALA A 104 -8.97 6.50 -1.05
CA ALA A 104 -9.75 7.56 -0.42
C ALA A 104 -9.80 7.42 1.11
N CYS A 105 -9.31 8.42 1.83
CA CYS A 105 -9.36 8.50 3.29
C CYS A 105 -10.79 8.74 3.76
N GLN A 106 -11.30 7.88 4.63
CA GLN A 106 -12.67 7.97 5.17
C GLN A 106 -12.75 8.76 6.48
N LYS A 107 -11.60 9.02 7.09
CA LYS A 107 -11.39 9.78 8.34
C LYS A 107 -9.92 10.23 8.39
N PRO A 108 -9.51 11.10 9.34
CA PRO A 108 -8.12 11.47 9.51
C PRO A 108 -7.21 10.23 9.51
N THR A 109 -6.23 10.24 8.63
CA THR A 109 -5.42 9.07 8.27
C THR A 109 -3.95 9.45 8.22
N THR A 110 -3.10 8.58 8.76
CA THR A 110 -1.65 8.69 8.71
C THR A 110 -1.08 7.47 8.01
N THR A 111 -0.19 7.70 7.04
CA THR A 111 0.51 6.63 6.33
C THR A 111 2.02 6.79 6.44
N LEU A 112 2.74 5.67 6.32
CA LEU A 112 4.16 5.65 5.99
C LEU A 112 4.28 5.41 4.49
N ALA A 113 4.90 6.33 3.76
CA ALA A 113 5.21 6.19 2.35
C ALA A 113 6.65 5.72 2.17
N ILE A 114 6.85 4.67 1.37
CA ILE A 114 8.16 4.11 1.04
C ILE A 114 8.29 4.12 -0.48
N LYS A 115 9.36 4.75 -0.99
CA LYS A 115 9.63 4.72 -2.43
C LYS A 115 10.01 3.30 -2.83
N GLY A 116 9.25 2.72 -3.75
CA GLY A 116 9.40 1.31 -4.10
C GLY A 116 10.77 0.97 -4.68
N ALA A 117 11.37 1.91 -5.42
CA ALA A 117 12.72 1.75 -5.94
C ALA A 117 13.79 1.62 -4.84
N ASP A 118 13.62 2.33 -3.72
CA ASP A 118 14.57 2.27 -2.60
C ASP A 118 14.38 0.98 -1.78
N LEU A 119 13.13 0.58 -1.52
CA LEU A 119 12.85 -0.73 -0.92
C LEU A 119 13.40 -1.88 -1.79
N ARG A 120 13.29 -1.76 -3.12
CA ARG A 120 13.82 -2.76 -4.04
C ARG A 120 15.35 -2.86 -3.99
N LYS A 121 16.08 -1.76 -3.71
CA LYS A 121 17.54 -1.83 -3.53
C LYS A 121 17.88 -2.73 -2.34
N ILE A 122 17.18 -2.57 -1.20
CA ILE A 122 17.33 -3.42 -0.02
C ILE A 122 17.03 -4.89 -0.36
N MET A 123 15.94 -5.15 -1.09
CA MET A 123 15.58 -6.52 -1.52
C MET A 123 16.66 -7.16 -2.40
N ASN A 124 17.37 -6.37 -3.21
CA ASN A 124 18.43 -6.89 -4.08
C ASN A 124 19.75 -7.09 -3.31
N SER A 125 20.03 -6.31 -2.27
CA SER A 125 21.23 -6.49 -1.42
C SER A 125 21.06 -7.57 -0.36
N ASN A 126 19.84 -7.84 0.08
CA ASN A 126 19.49 -8.90 1.01
C ASN A 126 18.44 -9.83 0.39
N THR A 127 18.90 -10.91 -0.25
CA THR A 127 18.03 -11.88 -0.94
C THR A 127 17.01 -12.56 -0.01
N GLY A 128 17.35 -12.77 1.26
CA GLY A 128 16.43 -13.37 2.24
C GLY A 128 15.24 -12.45 2.53
N LEU A 129 15.52 -11.18 2.82
CA LEU A 129 14.51 -10.12 2.93
C LEU A 129 13.71 -9.99 1.63
N GLY A 130 14.38 -9.96 0.48
CA GLY A 130 13.75 -9.86 -0.82
C GLY A 130 12.76 -11.00 -1.08
N PHE A 131 13.14 -12.23 -0.76
CA PHE A 131 12.27 -13.39 -0.85
C PHE A 131 11.04 -13.25 0.07
N ASN A 132 11.24 -12.88 1.33
CA ASN A 132 10.15 -12.68 2.29
C ASN A 132 9.16 -11.61 1.80
N ILE A 133 9.65 -10.47 1.30
CA ILE A 133 8.78 -9.41 0.76
C ILE A 133 8.00 -9.90 -0.47
N MET A 134 8.63 -10.64 -1.38
CA MET A 134 7.96 -11.18 -2.56
C MET A 134 6.90 -12.23 -2.23
N GLU A 135 7.13 -13.05 -1.21
CA GLU A 135 6.14 -13.99 -0.70
C GLU A 135 4.95 -13.25 -0.07
N ARG A 136 5.18 -12.22 0.75
CA ARG A 136 4.11 -11.37 1.31
C ARG A 136 3.34 -10.62 0.23
N LEU A 137 4.01 -10.17 -0.83
CA LEU A 137 3.37 -9.59 -2.01
C LEU A 137 2.45 -10.58 -2.72
N SER A 138 2.85 -11.84 -2.84
CA SER A 138 2.02 -12.87 -3.48
C SER A 138 0.70 -13.10 -2.72
N PHE A 139 0.75 -13.15 -1.39
CA PHE A 139 -0.45 -13.23 -0.56
C PHE A 139 -1.32 -11.99 -0.68
N LEU A 140 -0.73 -10.80 -0.61
CA LEU A 140 -1.45 -9.55 -0.75
C LEU A 140 -2.14 -9.43 -2.12
N LEU A 141 -1.46 -9.80 -3.21
CA LEU A 141 -2.05 -9.77 -4.55
C LEU A 141 -3.20 -10.76 -4.69
N ARG A 142 -3.07 -11.98 -4.14
CA ARG A 142 -4.17 -12.96 -4.09
C ARG A 142 -5.40 -12.35 -3.41
N ASP A 143 -5.23 -11.77 -2.23
CA ASP A 143 -6.33 -11.21 -1.45
C ASP A 143 -6.98 -10.02 -2.17
N ARG A 144 -6.18 -9.17 -2.82
CA ARG A 144 -6.66 -8.04 -3.63
C ARG A 144 -7.44 -8.48 -4.86
N ILE A 145 -6.98 -9.51 -5.55
CA ILE A 145 -7.67 -10.07 -6.72
C ILE A 145 -9.03 -10.63 -6.29
N GLN A 146 -9.08 -11.38 -5.19
CA GLN A 146 -10.33 -11.91 -4.66
C GLN A 146 -11.30 -10.80 -4.25
N ALA A 147 -10.80 -9.75 -3.57
CA ALA A 147 -11.61 -8.60 -3.20
C ALA A 147 -12.16 -7.86 -4.43
N ALA A 148 -11.35 -7.68 -5.47
CA ALA A 148 -11.77 -7.03 -6.71
C ALA A 148 -12.87 -7.83 -7.44
N TYR A 149 -12.72 -9.15 -7.60
CA TYR A 149 -13.76 -9.99 -8.20
C TYR A 149 -15.05 -9.96 -7.38
N GLY A 150 -14.96 -10.11 -6.06
CA GLY A 150 -16.14 -10.07 -5.19
C GLY A 150 -16.82 -8.69 -5.13
N ALA A 151 -16.10 -7.60 -5.41
CA ALA A 151 -16.67 -6.28 -5.54
C ALA A 151 -17.39 -6.10 -6.90
N MET A 152 -16.85 -6.68 -7.97
CA MET A 152 -17.47 -6.65 -9.31
C MET A 152 -18.75 -7.47 -9.40
N GLU A 153 -18.84 -8.60 -8.69
CA GLU A 153 -20.06 -9.43 -8.62
C GLU A 153 -21.25 -8.72 -7.95
N LYS A 154 -21.02 -7.58 -7.28
CA LYS A 154 -22.04 -6.81 -6.56
C LYS A 154 -22.55 -5.59 -7.34
N ILE A 155 -22.03 -5.36 -8.56
CA ILE A 155 -22.43 -4.28 -9.48
C ILE A 155 -23.62 -4.75 -10.32
#